data_AF-K9Q4Y1-F1
#
_entry.id   AF-K9Q4Y1-F1
#
_cell.length_a   1.000
_cell.length_b   1.000
_cell.length_c   1.000
_cell.angle_alpha   90.00
_cell.angle_beta   90.00
_cell.angle_gamma   90.00
#
_symmetry.space_group_name_H-M   'P 1'
#
loop_
_entity.id
_entity.type
_entity.pdbx_description
1 polymer ?
#
loop_
_entity_poly.entity_id
_entity_poly.type
_entity_poly.pdbx_seq_one_letter_code
_entity_poly.pdbx_strand_id
1 'polypeptide(L)' 'MSQDNTPASAEDLAAAIEELTQYRERLVTEMTDTAKKAKVKKSKMMGVLQPELEKIDNALEALKTQHASSAN' A
#
# COMPACT_ATOMS: atom_id res chain seq x y z
N MET A 1 -16.13 7.89 20.79
CA MET A 1 -15.07 7.21 20.03
C MET A 1 -13.83 8.06 20.16
N SER A 2 -13.04 7.80 21.20
CA SER A 2 -11.77 8.47 21.40
C SER A 2 -10.81 7.88 20.38
N GLN A 3 -10.30 8.70 19.46
CA GLN A 3 -9.10 8.32 18.72
C GLN A 3 -7.98 8.31 19.76
N ASP A 4 -7.62 7.12 20.24
CA ASP A 4 -6.40 6.92 21.01
C ASP A 4 -5.23 7.25 20.08
N ASN A 5 -4.75 8.49 20.21
CA ASN A 5 -3.60 9.03 19.50
C ASN A 5 -2.30 8.51 20.16
N THR A 6 -2.30 7.24 20.54
CA THR A 6 -1.13 6.56 21.08
C THR A 6 -0.17 6.37 19.92
N PRO A 7 1.10 6.80 20.03
CA PRO A 7 2.08 6.53 19.00
C PRO A 7 2.10 5.02 18.76
N ALA A 8 1.83 4.61 17.52
CA ALA A 8 1.92 3.21 17.12
C ALA A 8 3.32 2.70 17.47
N SER A 9 3.40 1.50 18.06
CA SER A 9 4.69 0.92 18.41
C SER A 9 5.49 0.61 17.14
N ALA A 10 6.80 0.43 17.26
CA ALA A 10 7.64 0.02 16.12
C ALA A 10 7.12 -1.30 15.51
N GLU A 11 6.64 -2.23 16.34
CA GLU A 11 6.03 -3.48 15.88
C GLU A 11 4.72 -3.26 15.09
N ASP A 12 3.84 -2.38 15.57
CA ASP A 12 2.60 -2.03 14.87
C ASP A 12 2.89 -1.36 13.51
N LEU A 13 3.89 -0.47 13.47
CA LEU A 13 4.33 0.20 12.25
C LEU A 13 4.95 -0.80 11.26
N ALA A 14 5.75 -1.76 11.73
CA ALA A 14 6.32 -2.80 10.90
C ALA A 14 5.22 -3.70 10.30
N ALA A 15 4.25 -4.12 11.10
CA ALA A 15 3.09 -4.89 10.65
C ALA A 15 2.27 -4.13 9.60
N ALA A 16 1.99 -2.84 9.85
CA ALA A 16 1.27 -2.00 8.91
C ALA A 16 2.02 -1.83 7.57
N ILE A 17 3.35 -1.68 7.59
CA ILE A 17 4.18 -1.63 6.38
C ILE A 17 4.10 -2.94 5.61
N GLU A 18 4.19 -4.07 6.32
CA GLU A 18 4.11 -5.40 5.70
C GLU A 18 2.74 -5.63 5.06
N GLU A 19 1.66 -5.40 5.79
CA GLU A 19 0.29 -5.57 5.29
C GLU A 19 0.02 -4.68 4.08
N LEU A 20 0.44 -3.41 4.12
CA LEU A 20 0.23 -2.48 3.02
C LEU A 20 1.07 -2.84 1.79
N THR A 21 2.27 -3.41 1.99
CA THR A 21 3.10 -3.94 0.90
C THR A 21 2.44 -5.14 0.24
N GLN A 22 1.97 -6.10 1.03
CA GLN A 22 1.25 -7.28 0.51
C GLN A 22 -0.04 -6.87 -0.22
N TYR A 23 -0.78 -5.89 0.33
CA TYR A 23 -1.97 -5.35 -0.31
C TYR A 23 -1.66 -4.77 -1.69
N ARG A 24 -0.57 -4.00 -1.81
CA ARG A 24 -0.12 -3.43 -3.09
C ARG A 24 0.14 -4.51 -4.13
N GLU A 25 0.86 -5.57 -3.76
CA GLU A 25 1.18 -6.67 -4.66
C GLU A 25 -0.06 -7.45 -5.09
N ARG A 26 -0.97 -7.72 -4.15
CA ARG A 26 -2.25 -8.37 -4.42
C ARG A 26 -3.08 -7.54 -5.39
N LEU A 27 -3.17 -6.23 -5.17
CA LEU A 27 -3.93 -5.32 -6.04
C LEU A 27 -3.39 -5.36 -7.48
N VAL A 28 -2.07 -5.30 -7.68
CA VAL A 28 -1.46 -5.40 -9.00
C VAL A 28 -1.77 -6.75 -9.66
N THR A 29 -1.68 -7.83 -8.89
CA THR A 29 -1.93 -9.19 -9.37
C THR A 29 -3.39 -9.38 -9.78
N GLU A 30 -4.32 -9.04 -8.90
CA GLU A 30 -5.77 -9.13 -9.15
C GLU A 30 -6.21 -8.26 -10.33
N MET A 31 -5.69 -7.03 -10.43
CA MET A 31 -6.00 -6.14 -11.55
C MET A 31 -5.40 -6.63 -12.86
N THR A 32 -4.20 -7.20 -12.82
CA THR A 32 -3.57 -7.81 -14.00
C THR A 32 -4.38 -9.00 -14.50
N ASP A 33 -4.81 -9.88 -13.61
CA ASP A 33 -5.59 -11.07 -13.97
C ASP A 33 -7.00 -10.71 -14.43
N THR A 34 -7.63 -9.71 -13.81
CA THR A 34 -8.91 -9.17 -14.25
C THR A 34 -8.78 -8.53 -15.64
N ALA A 35 -7.74 -7.75 -15.89
CA ALA A 35 -7.49 -7.15 -17.20
C ALA A 35 -7.24 -8.21 -18.28
N LYS A 36 -6.49 -9.27 -17.97
CA LYS A 36 -6.28 -10.41 -18.88
C LYS A 36 -7.62 -11.07 -19.24
N LYS A 37 -8.45 -11.39 -18.24
CA LYS A 37 -9.79 -12.01 -18.45
C LYS A 37 -10.70 -11.10 -19.29
N ALA A 38 -10.66 -9.80 -19.04
CA ALA A 38 -11.43 -8.80 -19.76
C ALA A 38 -10.82 -8.37 -21.11
N LYS A 39 -9.66 -8.95 -21.51
CA LYS A 39 -8.90 -8.56 -22.71
C LYS A 39 -8.58 -7.06 -22.78
N VAL A 40 -8.44 -6.42 -21.61
CA VAL A 40 -8.08 -5.00 -21.49
C VAL A 40 -6.57 -4.86 -21.69
N LYS A 41 -6.16 -3.89 -22.52
CA LYS A 41 -4.74 -3.58 -22.70
C LYS A 41 -4.11 -3.14 -21.38
N LYS A 42 -2.89 -3.64 -21.11
CA LYS A 42 -2.11 -3.32 -19.90
C LYS A 42 -2.01 -1.81 -19.64
N SER A 43 -1.80 -0.99 -20.68
CA SER A 43 -1.69 0.48 -20.54
C SER A 43 -2.96 1.12 -20.00
N LYS A 44 -4.14 0.65 -20.42
CA LYS A 44 -5.43 1.18 -19.95
C LYS A 44 -5.69 0.78 -18.49
N MET A 45 -5.39 -0.47 -18.13
CA MET A 45 -5.47 -0.92 -16.74
C MET A 45 -4.50 -0.15 -15.85
N MET A 46 -3.24 -0.02 -16.28
CA MET A 46 -2.23 0.72 -15.52
C MET A 46 -2.59 2.19 -15.36
N GLY A 47 -3.19 2.85 -16.36
CA GLY A 47 -3.65 4.23 -16.20
C GLY A 47 -4.70 4.42 -15.10
N VAL A 48 -5.49 3.38 -14.79
CA VAL A 48 -6.46 3.40 -13.68
C VAL A 48 -5.81 2.97 -12.36
N LEU A 49 -4.87 2.03 -12.41
CA LEU A 49 -4.23 1.47 -11.23
C LEU A 49 -3.12 2.38 -10.66
N GLN A 50 -2.40 3.10 -11.52
CA GLN A 50 -1.25 3.93 -11.16
C GLN A 50 -1.55 4.93 -10.02
N PRO A 51 -2.66 5.69 -10.03
CA PRO A 51 -2.95 6.65 -8.96
C PRO A 51 -3.18 5.99 -7.59
N GLU A 52 -3.75 4.77 -7.58
CA GLU A 52 -3.95 4.03 -6.33
C GLU A 52 -2.62 3.45 -5.82
N LEU A 53 -1.77 2.95 -6.72
CA LEU A 53 -0.42 2.51 -6.35
C LEU A 53 0.41 3.66 -5.79
N GLU A 54 0.32 4.86 -6.38
CA GLU A 54 1.02 6.04 -5.88
C GLU A 54 0.54 6.45 -4.48
N LYS A 55 -0.76 6.37 -4.18
CA LYS A 55 -1.26 6.61 -2.82
C LYS A 55 -0.70 5.61 -1.83
N ILE A 56 -0.68 4.32 -2.19
CA ILE A 56 -0.14 3.25 -1.36
C ILE A 56 1.37 3.45 -1.15
N ASP A 57 2.10 3.80 -2.20
CA ASP A 57 3.55 4.05 -2.15
C ASP A 57 3.87 5.25 -1.24
N ASN A 58 3.12 6.34 -1.36
CA ASN A 58 3.26 7.49 -0.47
C ASN A 58 2.97 7.15 0.99
N ALA A 59 1.93 6.34 1.25
CA ALA A 59 1.61 5.87 2.59
C ALA A 59 2.71 4.94 3.16
N LEU A 60 3.26 4.04 2.33
CA LEU A 60 4.39 3.19 2.70
C LEU A 60 5.62 4.02 3.08
N GLU A 61 5.98 5.03 2.30
CA GLU A 61 7.11 5.91 2.60
C GLU A 61 6.89 6.69 3.90
N ALA A 62 5.67 7.17 4.15
CA ALA A 62 5.32 7.84 5.40
C ALA A 62 5.43 6.89 6.61
N LEU A 63 4.96 5.65 6.47
CA LEU A 63 5.06 4.64 7.53
C LEU A 63 6.51 4.22 7.79
N LYS A 64 7.31 4.02 6.74
CA LYS A 64 8.75 3.72 6.88
C LYS A 64 9.50 4.86 7.57
N THR A 65 9.19 6.11 7.24
CA THR A 65 9.79 7.29 7.87
C THR A 65 9.45 7.34 9.37
N GLN A 66 8.19 7.06 9.72
CA GLN A 66 7.76 6.96 11.12
C GLN A 66 8.46 5.80 11.84
N HIS A 67 8.51 4.62 11.24
CA HIS A 67 9.17 3.45 11.82
C HIS A 67 10.66 3.69 12.06
N ALA A 68 11.36 4.30 11.09
CA ALA A 68 12.77 4.67 11.24
C ALA A 68 12.99 5.71 12.34
N SER A 69 12.04 6.62 12.56
CA SER A 69 12.10 7.62 13.63
C SER A 69 11.79 7.02 15.01
N SER A 70 10.96 5.98 15.07
CA SER A 70 10.63 5.25 16.31
C SER A 70 11.69 4.23 16.72
N ALA A 71 12.57 3.81 15.79
CA ALA A 71 13.64 2.85 16.03
C ALA A 71 14.98 3.49 16.48
N ASN A 72 15.03 4.82 16.63
CA ASN A 72 16.25 5.60 16.88
C ASN A 72 16.26 6.26 18.27
#